data_AF-A0A966YF77-F1
#
_entry.id   AF-A0A966YF77-F1
#
_cell.length_a   1.000
_cell.length_b   1.000
_cell.length_c   1.000
_cell.angle_alpha   90.00
_cell.angle_beta   90.00
_cell.angle_gamma   90.00
#
_symmetry.space_group_name_H-M   'P 1'
#
loop_
_entity.id
_entity.type
_entity.pdbx_description
1 polymer ?
#
loop_
_entity_poly.entity_id
_entity_poly.type
_entity_poly.pdbx_seq_one_letter_code
_entity_poly.pdbx_strand_id
1 'polypeptide(L)'
;AVWLCRDRLDIGRMTRSDDASFVGLINEAADCETARQLLDGLFGPRRQLHKRVVAYDAGSHPELHAALAGQPYDRLAVAADRLAEGLAGATGLPLPAGSLIIDAPPAEKEIEFRLHVRSRNEQAGGYQWRQLAEVSPVTQSLAHRQFDSLVKQVRLFAPAEVAAAIRKQAGLEEMILEAGRSVGT
;
A
#
# COMPACT_ATOMS: atom_id res chain seq x y z
N ALA A 1 4.54 -7.99 -8.39
CA ALA A 1 4.31 -8.90 -9.53
C ALA A 1 3.33 -8.31 -10.54
N VAL A 2 2.03 -8.23 -10.24
CA VAL A 2 0.99 -7.74 -11.17
C VAL A 2 1.35 -6.39 -11.81
N TRP A 3 1.76 -5.41 -10.99
CA TRP A 3 2.20 -4.10 -11.48
C TRP A 3 3.30 -4.19 -12.54
N LEU A 4 4.32 -5.03 -12.33
CA LEU A 4 5.44 -5.19 -13.26
C LEU A 4 5.03 -5.84 -14.58
N CYS A 5 3.94 -6.62 -14.58
CA CYS A 5 3.44 -7.32 -15.76
C CYS A 5 2.33 -6.56 -16.49
N ARG A 6 1.88 -5.41 -15.95
CA ARG A 6 0.60 -4.75 -16.31
C ARG A 6 0.42 -4.49 -17.80
N ASP A 7 1.48 -4.11 -18.51
CA ASP A 7 1.42 -3.73 -19.92
C ASP A 7 1.23 -4.94 -20.85
N ARG A 8 1.38 -6.16 -20.32
CA ARG A 8 1.29 -7.43 -21.04
C ARG A 8 0.09 -8.28 -20.62
N LEU A 9 -0.68 -7.83 -19.62
CA LEU A 9 -1.84 -8.56 -19.13
C LEU A 9 -3.02 -8.42 -20.10
N ASP A 10 -3.54 -9.56 -20.56
CA ASP A 10 -4.81 -9.61 -21.28
C ASP A 10 -5.97 -9.49 -20.28
N ILE A 11 -6.50 -8.27 -20.13
CA ILE A 11 -7.62 -7.95 -19.23
C ILE A 11 -8.87 -8.79 -19.57
N GLY A 12 -9.09 -9.07 -20.85
CA GLY A 12 -10.19 -9.90 -21.32
C GLY A 12 -10.08 -11.31 -20.76
N ARG A 13 -8.91 -11.95 -20.87
CA ARG A 13 -8.67 -13.28 -20.26
C ARG A 13 -8.72 -13.21 -18.73
N MET A 14 -8.16 -12.18 -18.11
CA MET A 14 -8.13 -12.02 -16.65
C MET A 14 -9.53 -12.03 -16.02
N THR A 15 -10.49 -11.28 -16.59
CA THR A 15 -11.86 -11.18 -16.05
C THR A 15 -12.65 -12.49 -16.09
N ARG A 16 -12.20 -13.48 -16.86
CA ARG A 16 -12.82 -14.81 -16.98
C ARG A 16 -12.01 -15.93 -16.33
N SER A 17 -10.92 -15.57 -15.65
CA SER A 17 -10.01 -16.55 -15.06
C SER A 17 -10.46 -16.97 -13.66
N ASP A 18 -10.29 -18.25 -13.36
CA ASP A 18 -10.19 -18.74 -11.98
C ASP A 18 -8.76 -18.49 -11.44
N ASP A 19 -8.52 -18.83 -10.18
CA ASP A 19 -7.22 -18.61 -9.53
C ASP A 19 -6.06 -19.27 -10.30
N ALA A 20 -6.24 -20.50 -10.79
CA ALA A 20 -5.20 -21.22 -11.52
C ALA A 20 -4.89 -20.56 -12.87
N SER A 21 -5.93 -20.19 -13.63
CA SER A 21 -5.78 -19.50 -14.91
C SER A 21 -5.19 -18.10 -14.72
N PHE A 22 -5.56 -17.39 -13.65
CA PHE A 22 -5.02 -16.09 -13.30
C PHE A 22 -3.52 -16.15 -12.99
N VAL A 23 -3.09 -17.15 -12.21
CA VAL A 23 -1.67 -17.39 -11.93
C VAL A 23 -0.93 -17.73 -13.23
N GLY A 24 -1.50 -18.57 -14.10
CA GLY A 24 -0.95 -18.87 -15.42
C GLY A 24 -0.75 -17.62 -16.27
N LEU A 25 -1.77 -16.76 -16.36
CA LEU A 25 -1.74 -15.49 -17.11
C LEU A 25 -0.63 -14.55 -16.64
N ILE A 26 -0.48 -14.36 -15.33
CA ILE A 26 0.54 -13.43 -14.84
C ILE A 26 1.95 -14.03 -15.01
N ASN A 27 2.11 -15.35 -14.88
CA ASN A 27 3.38 -16.02 -15.19
C ASN A 27 3.74 -15.90 -16.69
N GLU A 28 2.77 -16.04 -17.60
CA GLU A 28 2.96 -15.79 -19.04
C GLU A 28 3.39 -14.34 -19.33
N ALA A 29 2.84 -13.38 -18.59
CA ALA A 29 3.13 -11.97 -18.75
C ALA A 29 4.47 -11.51 -18.13
N ALA A 30 5.08 -12.32 -17.26
CA ALA A 30 6.31 -11.97 -16.55
C ALA A 30 7.55 -12.01 -17.45
N ASP A 31 8.05 -10.84 -17.83
CA ASP A 31 9.20 -10.71 -18.74
C ASP A 31 10.53 -10.42 -18.04
N CYS A 32 10.50 -9.87 -16.83
CA CYS A 32 11.70 -9.59 -16.04
C CYS A 32 11.90 -10.56 -14.87
N GLU A 33 13.15 -10.66 -14.42
CA GLU A 33 13.55 -11.56 -13.33
C GLU A 33 12.85 -11.21 -12.01
N THR A 34 12.77 -9.91 -11.67
CA THR A 34 12.09 -9.47 -10.44
C THR A 34 10.62 -9.88 -10.41
N ALA A 35 9.91 -9.80 -11.55
CA ALA A 35 8.52 -10.23 -11.64
C ALA A 35 8.39 -11.74 -11.40
N ARG A 36 9.27 -12.55 -12.01
CA ARG A 36 9.29 -14.01 -11.82
C ARG A 36 9.57 -14.39 -10.37
N GLN A 37 10.54 -13.75 -9.72
CA GLN A 37 10.86 -13.99 -8.31
C GLN A 37 9.68 -13.65 -7.39
N LEU A 38 8.99 -12.54 -7.64
CA LEU A 38 7.79 -12.17 -6.89
C LEU A 38 6.65 -13.18 -7.09
N LEU A 39 6.48 -13.71 -8.30
CA LEU A 39 5.47 -14.71 -8.61
C LEU A 39 5.81 -16.07 -8.00
N ASP A 40 7.06 -16.53 -8.11
CA ASP A 40 7.51 -17.78 -7.49
C ASP A 40 7.37 -17.72 -5.95
N GLY A 41 7.69 -16.57 -5.35
CA GLY A 41 7.52 -16.39 -3.90
C GLY A 41 6.05 -16.39 -3.43
N LEU A 42 5.10 -16.05 -4.31
CA LEU A 42 3.65 -16.01 -4.01
C LEU A 42 2.93 -17.31 -4.36
N PHE A 43 3.21 -17.86 -5.54
CA PHE A 43 2.47 -18.95 -6.18
C PHE A 43 3.32 -20.17 -6.49
N GLY A 44 4.64 -20.07 -6.33
CA GLY A 44 5.56 -21.18 -6.49
C GLY A 44 5.51 -22.18 -5.34
N PRO A 45 6.34 -23.23 -5.40
CA PRO A 45 6.31 -24.32 -4.43
C PRO A 45 6.78 -23.92 -3.03
N ARG A 46 7.41 -22.75 -2.87
CA ARG A 46 7.90 -22.22 -1.59
C ARG A 46 7.47 -20.78 -1.39
N ARG A 47 6.77 -20.52 -0.28
CA ARG A 47 6.34 -19.17 0.11
C ARG A 47 7.52 -18.31 0.52
N GLN A 48 7.87 -17.32 -0.30
CA GLN A 48 8.97 -16.38 -0.08
C GLN A 48 8.43 -14.95 -0.15
N LEU A 49 7.91 -14.46 0.97
CA LEU A 49 7.32 -13.13 1.05
C LEU A 49 8.36 -12.08 1.41
N HIS A 50 8.21 -10.90 0.79
CA HIS A 50 8.89 -9.70 1.23
C HIS A 50 8.56 -9.40 2.70
N LYS A 51 9.56 -8.90 3.42
CA LYS A 51 9.47 -8.58 4.84
C LYS A 51 9.39 -7.08 5.03
N ARG A 52 8.56 -6.66 5.99
CA ARG A 52 8.43 -5.26 6.37
C ARG A 52 9.73 -4.78 7.02
N VAL A 53 10.31 -3.73 6.45
CA VAL A 53 11.52 -3.07 6.93
C VAL A 53 11.16 -2.03 7.98
N VAL A 54 10.25 -1.12 7.64
CA VAL A 54 9.78 0.01 8.47
C VAL A 54 8.30 0.30 8.22
N ALA A 55 7.70 1.01 9.17
CA ALA A 55 6.34 1.55 9.08
C ALA A 55 6.30 2.92 9.76
N TYR A 56 5.73 3.90 9.08
CA TYR A 56 5.66 5.29 9.51
C TYR A 56 4.21 5.75 9.48
N ASP A 57 3.74 6.28 10.60
CA ASP A 57 2.42 6.91 10.71
C ASP A 57 2.50 8.43 10.57
N ALA A 58 1.36 9.06 10.31
CA ALA A 58 1.27 10.51 10.12
C ALA A 58 1.57 11.34 11.38
N GLY A 59 1.46 10.74 12.57
CA GLY A 59 1.71 11.43 13.84
C GLY A 59 3.20 11.52 14.15
N SER A 60 3.94 10.43 13.94
CA SER A 60 5.37 10.34 14.23
C SER A 60 6.26 10.89 13.10
N HIS A 61 5.87 10.68 11.83
CA HIS A 61 6.68 11.05 10.66
C HIS A 61 5.82 11.79 9.61
N PRO A 62 5.32 12.99 9.94
CA PRO A 62 4.34 13.71 9.12
C PRO A 62 4.86 14.05 7.72
N GLU A 63 6.15 14.37 7.57
CA GLU A 63 6.74 14.73 6.27
C GLU A 63 6.80 13.52 5.33
N LEU A 64 7.26 12.37 5.83
CA LEU A 64 7.34 11.13 5.05
C LEU A 64 5.95 10.65 4.67
N HIS A 65 5.01 10.68 5.63
CA HIS A 65 3.63 10.35 5.36
C HIS A 65 3.03 11.28 4.30
N ALA A 66 3.25 12.59 4.38
CA ALA A 66 2.75 13.55 3.39
C ALA A 66 3.35 13.36 2.00
N ALA A 67 4.61 12.91 1.90
CA ALA A 67 5.26 12.69 0.61
C ALA A 67 4.68 11.48 -0.15
N LEU A 68 4.29 10.42 0.58
CA LEU A 68 3.93 9.12 -0.01
C LEU A 68 2.45 8.77 0.08
N ALA A 69 1.73 9.23 1.12
CA ALA A 69 0.30 8.96 1.24
C ALA A 69 -0.49 9.69 0.14
N GLY A 70 -1.49 9.01 -0.41
CA GLY A 70 -2.31 9.54 -1.50
C GLY A 70 -1.66 9.46 -2.88
N GLN A 71 -0.40 9.01 -2.99
CA GLN A 71 0.26 8.86 -4.29
C GLN A 71 -0.35 7.68 -5.08
N PRO A 72 -0.51 7.81 -6.40
CA PRO A 72 -0.93 6.70 -7.25
C PRO A 72 0.16 5.62 -7.35
N TYR A 73 -0.25 4.40 -7.68
CA TYR A 73 0.63 3.22 -7.68
C TYR A 73 1.86 3.34 -8.58
N ASP A 74 1.75 4.02 -9.73
CA ASP A 74 2.87 4.29 -10.62
C ASP A 74 3.95 5.14 -9.97
N ARG A 75 3.55 6.21 -9.28
CA ARG A 75 4.47 7.08 -8.54
C ARG A 75 5.12 6.34 -7.38
N LEU A 76 4.36 5.51 -6.65
CA LEU A 76 4.92 4.68 -5.58
C LEU A 76 5.93 3.64 -6.09
N ALA A 77 5.67 3.03 -7.26
CA ALA A 77 6.62 2.10 -7.88
C ALA A 77 7.91 2.80 -8.30
N VAL A 78 7.81 3.98 -8.92
CA VAL A 78 8.99 4.79 -9.27
C VAL A 78 9.78 5.23 -8.03
N ALA A 79 9.09 5.61 -6.95
CA ALA A 79 9.74 5.95 -5.68
C ALA A 79 10.46 4.73 -5.09
N ALA A 80 9.85 3.55 -5.15
CA ALA A 80 10.48 2.31 -4.68
C ALA A 80 11.73 1.96 -5.50
N ASP A 81 11.72 2.18 -6.81
CA ASP A 81 12.88 1.94 -7.69
C ASP A 81 14.03 2.93 -7.41
N ARG A 82 13.72 4.21 -7.22
CA ARG A 82 14.72 5.23 -6.83
C ARG A 82 15.32 4.93 -5.45
N LEU A 83 14.48 4.50 -4.51
CA LEU A 83 14.93 4.07 -3.20
C LEU A 83 15.83 2.83 -3.29
N ALA A 84 15.50 1.87 -4.16
CA ALA A 84 16.32 0.68 -4.39
C ALA A 84 17.71 1.05 -4.93
N GLU A 85 17.78 1.99 -5.89
CA GLU A 85 19.05 2.52 -6.41
C GLU A 85 19.89 3.19 -5.31
N GLY A 86 19.29 4.09 -4.54
CA GLY A 86 19.98 4.77 -3.43
C GLY A 86 20.48 3.80 -2.36
N LEU A 87 19.65 2.83 -1.96
CA LEU A 87 20.02 1.81 -0.98
C LEU A 87 21.08 0.85 -1.52
N ALA A 88 21.04 0.48 -2.80
CA ALA A 88 22.08 -0.34 -3.40
C ALA A 88 23.43 0.37 -3.34
N GLY A 89 23.47 1.68 -3.65
CA GLY A 89 24.67 2.50 -3.52
C GLY A 89 25.17 2.60 -2.08
N ALA A 90 24.27 2.75 -1.11
CA ALA A 90 24.64 2.94 0.30
C ALA A 90 25.01 1.64 1.04
N THR A 91 24.43 0.50 0.65
CA THR A 91 24.59 -0.79 1.34
C THR A 91 25.46 -1.80 0.58
N GLY A 92 25.66 -1.60 -0.73
CA GLY A 92 26.29 -2.57 -1.62
C GLY A 92 25.44 -3.82 -1.90
N LEU A 93 24.19 -3.86 -1.46
CA LEU A 93 23.29 -4.99 -1.67
C LEU A 93 22.65 -4.95 -3.07
N PRO A 94 22.41 -6.11 -3.70
CA PRO A 94 21.72 -6.17 -4.99
C PRO A 94 20.21 -5.88 -4.79
N LEU A 95 19.79 -4.66 -5.11
CA LEU A 95 18.40 -4.23 -5.08
C LEU A 95 17.94 -3.85 -6.50
N PRO A 96 17.52 -4.81 -7.34
CA PRO A 96 17.04 -4.51 -8.68
C PRO A 96 15.73 -3.72 -8.63
N ALA A 97 15.40 -3.01 -9.72
CA ALA A 97 14.10 -2.36 -9.88
C ALA A 97 12.96 -3.37 -9.66
N GLY A 98 11.91 -2.92 -8.96
CA GLY A 98 10.74 -3.69 -8.54
C GLY A 98 10.95 -4.59 -7.32
N SER A 99 12.16 -4.62 -6.73
CA SER A 99 12.45 -5.46 -5.55
C SER A 99 11.97 -4.85 -4.24
N LEU A 100 11.78 -3.53 -4.18
CA LEU A 100 11.20 -2.86 -3.02
C LEU A 100 9.72 -2.57 -3.27
N ILE A 101 8.94 -2.59 -2.20
CA ILE A 101 7.51 -2.26 -2.24
C ILE A 101 7.24 -1.17 -1.21
N ILE A 102 6.76 -0.03 -1.68
CA ILE A 102 6.17 1.00 -0.83
C ILE A 102 4.66 0.79 -0.81
N ASP A 103 4.13 0.46 0.36
CA ASP A 103 2.69 0.38 0.64
C ASP A 103 2.30 1.67 1.36
N ALA A 104 1.56 2.54 0.68
CA ALA A 104 1.14 3.82 1.23
C ALA A 104 -0.39 3.95 1.21
N PRO A 105 -0.98 4.70 2.15
CA PRO A 105 -2.43 4.89 2.19
C PRO A 105 -2.93 5.51 0.87
N PRO A 106 -4.06 5.03 0.31
CA PRO A 106 -4.65 5.62 -0.89
C PRO A 106 -5.18 7.03 -0.62
N ALA A 107 -5.44 7.80 -1.69
CA ALA A 107 -5.97 9.16 -1.58
C ALA A 107 -7.41 9.18 -1.04
N GLU A 108 -8.19 8.15 -1.36
CA GLU A 108 -9.55 8.00 -0.88
C GLU A 108 -9.56 7.62 0.61
N LYS A 109 -10.31 8.38 1.40
CA LYS A 109 -10.47 8.14 2.83
C LYS A 109 -11.62 7.16 3.03
N GLU A 110 -11.34 6.03 3.69
CA GLU A 110 -12.28 4.92 3.90
C GLU A 110 -13.40 5.22 4.91
N ILE A 111 -13.54 6.46 5.38
CA ILE A 111 -14.47 6.79 6.44
C ILE A 111 -15.53 7.75 5.93
N GLU A 112 -16.44 7.23 5.13
CA GLU A 112 -17.73 7.87 4.91
C GLU A 112 -18.86 6.99 5.45
N PHE A 113 -19.25 7.24 6.70
CA PHE A 113 -20.41 6.58 7.32
C PHE A 113 -21.72 7.15 6.76
N ARG A 114 -22.04 6.87 5.49
CA ARG A 114 -23.32 7.23 4.86
C ARG A 114 -24.43 6.24 5.23
N LEU A 115 -24.65 6.02 6.53
CA LEU A 115 -25.68 5.10 7.02
C LEU A 115 -26.78 5.86 7.76
N HIS A 116 -28.03 5.64 7.34
CA HIS A 116 -29.20 6.12 8.06
C HIS A 116 -29.75 5.03 8.98
N VAL A 117 -30.10 5.40 10.21
CA VAL A 117 -30.72 4.53 11.21
C VAL A 117 -32.16 4.93 11.38
N ARG A 118 -33.08 3.96 11.25
CA ARG A 118 -34.49 4.16 11.58
C ARG A 118 -34.69 3.97 13.07
N SER A 119 -35.19 4.99 13.75
CA SER A 119 -35.49 4.95 15.18
C SER A 119 -36.92 5.37 15.45
N ARG A 120 -37.52 4.88 16.53
CA ARG A 120 -38.85 5.32 16.94
C ARG A 120 -38.78 6.78 17.38
N ASN A 121 -39.71 7.60 16.92
CA ASN A 121 -39.89 8.96 17.39
C ASN A 121 -40.86 8.93 18.58
N GLU A 122 -40.32 9.10 19.78
CA GLU A 122 -41.09 9.07 21.04
C GLU A 122 -42.01 10.28 21.21
N GLN A 123 -41.73 11.39 20.54
CA GLN A 123 -42.45 12.67 20.68
C GLN A 123 -43.59 12.81 19.67
N ALA A 124 -43.43 12.30 18.45
CA ALA A 124 -44.39 12.48 17.36
C ALA A 124 -45.17 11.20 17.00
N GLY A 125 -44.89 10.06 17.65
CA GLY A 125 -45.56 8.79 17.35
C GLY A 125 -45.29 8.33 15.91
N GLY A 126 -44.07 7.89 15.62
CA GLY A 126 -43.70 7.44 14.27
C GLY A 126 -42.28 6.88 14.20
N TYR A 127 -41.73 6.73 12.99
CA TYR A 127 -40.32 6.42 12.78
C TYR A 127 -39.61 7.60 12.13
N GLN A 128 -38.37 7.85 12.54
CA GLN A 128 -37.50 8.86 11.94
C GLN A 128 -36.18 8.23 11.48
N TRP A 129 -35.66 8.72 10.37
CA TRP A 129 -34.33 8.39 9.88
C TRP A 129 -33.33 9.45 10.35
N ARG A 130 -32.23 9.02 10.95
CA ARG A 130 -31.13 9.89 11.39
C ARG A 130 -29.81 9.31 10.91
N GLN A 131 -28.81 10.15 10.68
CA GLN A 131 -27.48 9.66 10.33
C GLN A 131 -26.90 8.89 11.52
N LEU A 132 -26.18 7.79 11.27
CA LEU A 132 -25.55 7.01 12.33
C LEU A 132 -24.61 7.89 13.18
N ALA A 133 -23.89 8.81 12.53
CA ALA A 133 -22.98 9.74 13.21
C ALA A 133 -23.69 10.69 14.20
N GLU A 134 -24.98 10.97 14.02
CA GLU A 134 -25.76 11.83 14.91
C GLU A 134 -26.23 11.10 16.18
N VAL A 135 -26.37 9.77 16.10
CA VAL A 135 -26.94 8.94 17.18
C VAL A 135 -25.90 8.06 17.87
N SER A 136 -24.67 7.97 17.34
CA SER A 136 -23.59 7.16 17.87
C SER A 136 -22.35 8.02 18.15
N PRO A 137 -22.05 8.30 19.44
CA PRO A 137 -20.83 9.00 19.84
C PRO A 137 -19.55 8.30 19.35
N VAL A 138 -19.58 6.98 19.22
CA VAL A 138 -18.46 6.19 18.67
C VAL A 138 -18.23 6.54 17.19
N THR A 139 -19.30 6.57 16.40
CA THR A 139 -19.23 6.90 14.96
C THR A 139 -18.79 8.34 14.75
N GLN A 140 -19.28 9.26 15.60
CA GLN A 140 -18.85 10.65 15.59
C GLN A 140 -17.33 10.76 15.83
N SER A 141 -16.79 10.09 16.85
CA SER A 141 -15.35 10.12 17.14
C SER A 141 -14.50 9.52 16.01
N LEU A 142 -14.98 8.47 15.33
CA LEU A 142 -14.27 7.84 14.21
C LEU A 142 -14.27 8.70 12.93
N ALA A 143 -15.31 9.52 12.71
CA ALA A 143 -15.47 10.31 11.50
C ALA A 143 -14.56 11.56 11.44
N HIS A 144 -14.12 12.13 12.57
CA HIS A 144 -13.46 13.44 12.62
C HIS A 144 -11.92 13.41 12.43
N ARG A 145 -11.42 12.65 11.45
CA ARG A 145 -10.02 12.65 10.96
C ARG A 145 -8.95 11.93 11.80
N GLN A 146 -9.17 11.68 13.09
CA GLN A 146 -8.14 11.07 13.95
C GLN A 146 -7.87 9.59 13.63
N PHE A 147 -8.88 8.83 13.17
CA PHE A 147 -8.70 7.40 12.91
C PHE A 147 -7.70 7.16 11.78
N ASP A 148 -7.85 7.82 10.64
CA ASP A 148 -6.93 7.64 9.50
C ASP A 148 -5.48 7.95 9.88
N SER A 149 -5.22 9.06 10.57
CA SER A 149 -3.87 9.41 11.01
C SER A 149 -3.26 8.41 12.02
N LEU A 150 -4.11 7.69 12.76
CA LEU A 150 -3.67 6.71 13.77
C LEU A 150 -3.50 5.30 13.21
N VAL A 151 -4.20 4.93 12.13
CA VAL A 151 -4.14 3.55 11.58
C VAL A 151 -3.47 3.45 10.22
N LYS A 152 -3.44 4.54 9.45
CA LYS A 152 -2.83 4.54 8.12
C LYS A 152 -1.33 4.76 8.26
N GLN A 153 -0.56 3.90 7.61
CA GLN A 153 0.89 3.88 7.69
C GLN A 153 1.46 3.76 6.29
N VAL A 154 2.58 4.41 6.07
CA VAL A 154 3.48 4.14 4.94
C VAL A 154 4.44 3.04 5.38
N ARG A 155 4.58 1.99 4.58
CA ARG A 155 5.40 0.82 4.89
C ARG A 155 6.35 0.53 3.75
N LEU A 156 7.56 0.13 4.10
CA LEU A 156 8.54 -0.38 3.16
C LEU A 156 8.68 -1.89 3.35
N PHE A 157 8.62 -2.64 2.25
CA PHE A 157 8.91 -4.07 2.22
C PHE A 157 10.06 -4.36 1.26
N ALA A 158 10.88 -5.35 1.61
CA ALA A 158 12.05 -5.78 0.84
C ALA A 158 12.18 -7.32 0.88
N PRO A 159 13.02 -7.93 0.01
CA PRO A 159 13.32 -9.36 0.10
C PRO A 159 13.84 -9.73 1.49
N ALA A 160 13.49 -10.93 1.96
CA ALA A 160 13.71 -11.34 3.35
C ALA A 160 15.19 -11.32 3.74
N GLU A 161 16.05 -11.60 2.78
CA GLU A 161 17.51 -11.72 2.88
C GLU A 161 18.17 -10.37 3.17
N VAL A 162 17.59 -9.28 2.66
CA VAL A 162 18.16 -7.92 2.75
C VAL A 162 17.39 -7.01 3.70
N ALA A 163 16.15 -7.35 4.07
CA ALA A 163 15.29 -6.51 4.89
C ALA A 163 15.93 -6.09 6.23
N ALA A 164 16.63 -7.02 6.89
CA ALA A 164 17.30 -6.73 8.17
C ALA A 164 18.49 -5.78 8.01
N ALA A 165 19.21 -5.84 6.89
CA ALA A 165 20.33 -4.96 6.59
C ALA A 165 19.82 -3.55 6.24
N ILE A 166 18.81 -3.45 5.36
CA ILE A 166 18.17 -2.18 5.02
C ILE A 166 17.63 -1.50 6.28
N ARG A 167 16.99 -2.23 7.19
CA ARG A 167 16.44 -1.66 8.44
C ARG A 167 17.51 -1.00 9.33
N LYS A 168 18.76 -1.45 9.23
CA LYS A 168 19.89 -0.90 10.01
C LYS A 168 20.63 0.21 9.27
N GLN A 169 20.23 0.53 8.04
CA GLN A 169 20.88 1.56 7.25
C GLN A 169 20.67 2.94 7.88
N ALA A 170 21.78 3.64 8.13
CA ALA A 170 21.74 5.02 8.58
C ALA A 170 21.18 5.91 7.46
N GLY A 171 20.31 6.84 7.82
CA GLY A 171 19.68 7.75 6.87
C GLY A 171 18.52 7.13 6.07
N LEU A 172 18.02 5.95 6.46
CA LEU A 172 16.95 5.26 5.71
C LEU A 172 15.69 6.12 5.56
N GLU A 173 15.32 6.86 6.60
CA GLU A 173 14.14 7.72 6.59
C GLU A 173 14.29 8.84 5.56
N GLU A 174 15.45 9.50 5.55
CA GLU A 174 15.79 10.57 4.61
C GLU A 174 15.79 10.06 3.17
N MET A 175 16.33 8.86 2.92
CA MET A 175 16.30 8.22 1.60
C MET A 175 14.87 7.94 1.14
N ILE A 176 14.00 7.46 2.03
CA ILE A 176 12.58 7.21 1.71
C ILE A 176 11.87 8.54 1.40
N LEU A 177 12.12 9.57 2.19
CA LEU A 177 11.52 10.90 2.01
C LEU A 177 11.97 11.54 0.69
N GLU A 178 13.26 11.46 0.35
CA GLU A 178 13.79 11.94 -0.92
C GLU A 178 13.17 11.21 -2.12
N ALA A 179 13.09 9.87 -2.05
CA ALA A 179 12.43 9.07 -3.06
C ALA A 179 10.96 9.46 -3.24
N GLY A 180 10.22 9.69 -2.14
CA GLY A 180 8.84 10.15 -2.19
C GLY A 180 8.66 11.56 -2.78
N ARG A 181 9.53 12.52 -2.41
CA ARG A 181 9.50 13.88 -2.95
C ARG A 181 9.78 13.91 -4.46
N SER A 182 10.68 13.04 -4.92
CA SER A 182 11.08 12.98 -6.32
C SER A 182 9.95 12.59 -7.29
N VAL A 183 8.87 11.97 -6.78
CA VAL A 183 7.71 11.55 -7.57
C VAL A 183 6.48 12.45 -7.40
N GLY A 184 6.54 13.45 -6.52
CA GLY A 184 5.43 14.38 -6.25
C GLY A 184 5.31 15.57 -7.20
N THR A 185 6.24 15.73 -8.14
CA THR A 185 6.28 16.79 -9.18
C THR A 185 5.76 16.28 -10.53
#